data_AF-A0A358V1G4-F1
#
_entry.id   AF-A0A358V1G4-F1
#
_cell.length_a   1.000
_cell.length_b   1.000
_cell.length_c   1.000
_cell.angle_alpha   90.00
_cell.angle_beta   90.00
_cell.angle_gamma   90.00
#
_symmetry.space_group_name_H-M   'P 1'
#
loop_
_entity.id
_entity.type
_entity.pdbx_description
1 polymer ?
#
loop_
_entity_poly.entity_id
_entity_poly.type
_entity_poly.pdbx_seq_one_letter_code
_entity_poly.pdbx_strand_id
1 'polypeptide(L)'
;QDYYVVVRARDSAGNRDDNREEVTTYVMATGESEDTTAVLSELTEKLFEAYENESSNDFLDLISTVFAGINNLGNVLTYSTLSTALSSDFASLENITVDPVITSVSNIAPGFYTLNVTWNGIFKFAGTSSDKVLTGQNTKLTWDATSTPKLVAWEGSSLFGLSAPEETQSTSSIVSTIEEIITTSEGG
;
A
#
# COMPACT_ATOMS: atom_id res chain seq x y z
N GLN A 1 -14.50 -12.28 24.70
CA GLN A 1 -13.92 -12.22 23.35
C GLN A 1 -14.92 -11.41 22.60
N ASP A 2 -14.61 -10.13 22.45
CA ASP A 2 -15.63 -9.13 22.18
C ASP A 2 -15.42 -8.72 20.72
N TYR A 3 -16.41 -9.02 19.89
CA TYR A 3 -16.39 -8.73 18.47
C TYR A 3 -17.05 -7.38 18.25
N TYR A 4 -16.32 -6.42 17.68
CA TYR A 4 -16.86 -5.18 17.19
C TYR A 4 -17.09 -5.30 15.69
N VAL A 5 -18.29 -4.93 15.23
CA VAL A 5 -18.62 -4.82 13.81
C VAL A 5 -18.50 -3.34 13.46
N VAL A 6 -17.47 -2.98 12.70
CA VAL A 6 -17.35 -1.64 12.11
C VAL A 6 -18.21 -1.63 10.85
N VAL A 7 -19.27 -0.82 10.86
CA VAL A 7 -20.13 -0.62 9.68
C VAL A 7 -19.71 0.69 9.02
N ARG A 8 -19.05 0.59 7.88
CA ARG A 8 -18.77 1.74 7.01
C ARG A 8 -19.87 1.82 5.96
N ALA A 9 -20.88 2.65 6.22
CA ALA A 9 -21.91 2.87 5.21
C ALA A 9 -21.30 3.67 4.05
N ARG A 10 -21.56 3.24 2.82
CA ARG A 10 -21.34 4.06 1.62
C ARG A 10 -22.69 4.42 1.04
N ASP A 11 -22.87 5.66 0.65
CA ASP A 11 -24.04 6.04 -0.12
C ASP A 11 -23.93 5.56 -1.58
N SER A 12 -25.02 5.70 -2.33
CA SER A 12 -25.06 5.32 -3.75
C SER A 12 -24.16 6.18 -4.66
N ALA A 13 -23.61 7.28 -4.14
CA ALA A 13 -22.64 8.12 -4.82
C ALA A 13 -21.19 7.76 -4.46
N GLY A 14 -20.99 6.75 -3.59
CA GLY A 14 -19.67 6.30 -3.16
C GLY A 14 -19.11 7.04 -1.95
N ASN A 15 -19.83 8.03 -1.40
CA ASN A 15 -19.40 8.78 -0.23
C ASN A 15 -19.40 7.86 1.00
N ARG A 16 -18.33 7.93 1.79
CA ARG A 16 -18.23 7.19 3.06
C ARG A 16 -18.97 7.93 4.16
N ASP A 17 -19.59 7.18 5.06
CA ASP A 17 -20.09 7.66 6.34
C ASP A 17 -18.94 8.29 7.16
N ASP A 18 -19.19 9.45 7.76
CA ASP A 18 -18.28 10.18 8.65
C ASP A 18 -18.10 9.51 10.03
N ASN A 19 -18.67 8.31 10.24
CA ASN A 19 -18.52 7.56 11.47
C ASN A 19 -17.06 7.10 11.69
N ARG A 20 -16.27 7.98 12.32
CA ARG A 20 -14.85 7.79 12.70
C ARG A 20 -14.66 7.01 13.99
N GLU A 21 -15.74 6.54 14.63
CA GLU A 21 -15.68 5.74 15.86
C GLU A 21 -15.28 4.28 15.55
N GLU A 22 -14.05 4.08 15.09
CA GLU A 22 -13.37 2.78 15.14
C GLU A 22 -12.83 2.57 16.55
N VAL A 23 -13.63 1.93 17.43
CA VAL A 23 -13.12 1.48 18.72
C VAL A 23 -12.32 0.19 18.49
N THR A 24 -11.11 0.34 17.98
CA THR A 24 -10.07 -0.68 18.08
C THR A 24 -9.28 -0.35 19.34
N THR A 25 -9.18 -1.28 20.30
CA THR A 25 -8.33 -1.07 21.49
C THR A 25 -6.88 -0.95 21.04
N TYR A 26 -6.42 0.29 20.89
CA TYR A 26 -5.06 0.63 20.54
C TYR A 26 -4.19 0.57 21.80
N VAL A 27 -3.16 -0.28 21.79
CA VAL A 27 -2.14 -0.30 22.85
C VAL A 27 -0.99 0.56 22.36
N MET A 28 -0.97 1.83 22.77
CA MET A 28 0.13 2.76 22.46
C MET A 28 1.45 2.19 22.99
N ALA A 29 2.52 2.27 22.20
CA ALA A 29 3.87 2.10 22.71
C ALA A 29 4.29 3.36 23.49
N THR A 30 5.08 3.19 24.56
CA THR A 30 5.53 4.32 25.39
C THR A 30 6.35 5.32 24.58
N GLY A 31 5.81 6.53 24.35
CA GLY A 31 6.49 7.64 23.66
C GLY A 31 5.79 8.17 22.40
N GLU A 32 4.68 7.56 22.00
CA GLU A 32 3.86 8.01 20.87
C GLU A 32 3.02 9.25 21.23
N SER A 33 2.95 10.23 20.32
CA SER A 33 1.97 11.32 20.41
C SER A 33 0.69 10.85 19.71
N GLU A 34 -0.43 10.87 20.43
CA GLU A 34 -1.77 10.49 19.93
C GLU A 34 -2.14 11.23 18.64
N ASP A 35 -1.57 12.42 18.44
CA ASP A 35 -1.72 13.25 17.25
C ASP A 35 -1.05 12.62 16.00
N THR A 36 0.15 12.05 16.14
CA THR A 36 0.86 11.45 14.99
C THR A 36 0.16 10.20 14.48
N THR A 37 -0.34 9.34 15.37
CA THR A 37 -1.07 8.12 14.99
C THR A 37 -2.39 8.44 14.28
N ALA A 38 -3.09 9.49 14.72
CA ALA A 38 -4.31 9.96 14.07
C ALA A 38 -4.03 10.51 12.67
N VAL A 39 -3.01 11.38 12.54
CA VAL A 39 -2.59 11.95 11.24
C VAL A 39 -2.21 10.86 10.24
N LEU A 40 -1.42 9.86 10.65
CA LEU A 40 -1.00 8.78 9.74
C LEU A 40 -2.16 7.87 9.32
N SER A 41 -3.16 7.71 10.19
CA SER A 41 -4.38 6.97 9.86
C SER A 41 -5.19 7.73 8.80
N GLU A 42 -5.37 9.04 8.98
CA GLU A 42 -6.05 9.90 7.99
C GLU A 42 -5.32 9.91 6.64
N LEU A 43 -3.98 10.00 6.64
CA LEU A 43 -3.19 9.95 5.41
C LEU A 43 -3.25 8.58 4.72
N THR A 44 -3.37 7.50 5.50
CA THR A 44 -3.59 6.16 4.95
C THR A 44 -4.96 6.07 4.29
N GLU A 45 -6.02 6.61 4.90
CA GLU A 45 -7.34 6.66 4.25
C GLU A 45 -7.32 7.48 2.96
N LYS A 46 -6.70 8.67 2.99
CA LYS A 46 -6.50 9.52 1.80
C LYS A 46 -5.73 8.83 0.69
N LEU A 47 -4.75 7.97 1.02
CA LEU A 47 -4.01 7.19 0.04
C LEU A 47 -4.92 6.23 -0.73
N PHE A 48 -5.81 5.52 -0.04
CA PHE A 48 -6.78 4.63 -0.68
C PHE A 48 -7.86 5.42 -1.42
N GLU A 49 -8.34 6.53 -0.87
CA GLU A 49 -9.30 7.42 -1.52
C GLU A 49 -8.75 8.01 -2.82
N ALA A 50 -7.49 8.45 -2.84
CA ALA A 50 -6.84 8.94 -4.06
C ALA A 50 -6.82 7.88 -5.17
N TYR A 51 -6.68 6.60 -4.81
CA TYR A 51 -6.75 5.51 -5.77
C TYR A 51 -8.18 5.24 -6.24
N GLU A 52 -9.18 5.28 -5.35
CA GLU A 52 -10.61 5.19 -5.72
C GLU A 52 -11.02 6.33 -6.67
N ASN A 53 -10.48 7.52 -6.46
CA ASN A 53 -10.72 8.72 -7.27
C ASN A 53 -9.85 8.78 -8.54
N GLU A 54 -9.05 7.74 -8.81
CA GLU A 54 -8.17 7.67 -9.99
C GLU A 54 -7.23 8.91 -10.10
N SER A 55 -6.84 9.46 -8.95
CA SER A 55 -6.05 10.70 -8.85
C SER A 55 -4.58 10.40 -8.62
N SER A 56 -3.79 10.33 -9.70
CA SER A 56 -2.33 10.12 -9.59
C SER A 56 -1.64 11.21 -8.80
N ASN A 57 -2.10 12.46 -8.90
CA ASN A 57 -1.46 13.59 -8.20
C ASN A 57 -1.63 13.47 -6.69
N ASP A 58 -2.85 13.22 -6.22
CA ASP A 58 -3.13 13.10 -4.79
C ASP A 58 -2.46 11.84 -4.21
N PHE A 59 -2.45 10.75 -4.97
CA PHE A 59 -1.77 9.53 -4.57
C PHE A 59 -0.26 9.75 -4.45
N LEU A 60 0.37 10.28 -5.51
CA LEU A 60 1.82 10.48 -5.56
C LEU A 60 2.31 11.58 -4.61
N ASP A 61 1.49 12.56 -4.26
CA ASP A 61 1.85 13.52 -3.22
C ASP A 61 2.06 12.81 -1.88
N LEU A 62 1.38 11.70 -1.58
CA LEU A 62 1.60 10.98 -0.34
C LEU A 62 2.85 10.09 -0.36
N ILE A 63 3.48 9.88 -1.52
CA ILE A 63 4.61 8.95 -1.69
C ILE A 63 5.94 9.69 -1.65
N SER A 64 6.90 9.15 -0.90
CA SER A 64 8.28 9.63 -0.92
C SER A 64 9.00 9.21 -2.20
N THR A 65 9.86 10.06 -2.75
CA THR A 65 10.66 9.70 -3.94
C THR A 65 11.67 8.58 -3.68
N VAL A 66 12.00 8.32 -2.41
CA VAL A 66 12.83 7.17 -1.98
C VAL A 66 12.00 5.92 -1.65
N PHE A 67 10.72 5.89 -2.04
CA PHE A 67 9.82 4.77 -1.80
C PHE A 67 10.40 3.45 -2.30
N ALA A 68 10.35 2.44 -1.43
CA ALA A 68 10.79 1.08 -1.72
C ALA A 68 9.82 0.06 -1.12
N GLY A 69 9.59 -1.05 -1.81
CA GLY A 69 8.66 -2.07 -1.32
C GLY A 69 8.85 -3.43 -1.95
N ILE A 70 8.07 -4.40 -1.47
CA ILE A 70 7.98 -5.73 -2.07
C ILE A 70 6.55 -6.23 -1.99
N ASN A 71 5.98 -6.66 -3.12
CA ASN A 71 4.62 -7.21 -3.12
C ASN A 71 4.60 -8.72 -2.77
N ASN A 72 3.40 -9.29 -2.62
CA ASN A 72 3.22 -10.73 -2.34
C ASN A 72 3.77 -11.66 -3.45
N LEU A 73 4.05 -11.14 -4.65
CA LEU A 73 4.68 -11.88 -5.74
C LEU A 73 6.21 -11.78 -5.71
N GLY A 74 6.79 -11.10 -4.72
CA GLY A 74 8.22 -10.86 -4.59
C GLY A 74 8.74 -9.76 -5.52
N ASN A 75 7.87 -8.98 -6.15
CA ASN A 75 8.30 -7.91 -7.04
C ASN A 75 8.74 -6.69 -6.23
N VAL A 76 9.91 -6.17 -6.55
CA VAL A 76 10.45 -4.96 -5.94
C VAL A 76 9.68 -3.75 -6.48
N LEU A 77 9.11 -3.00 -5.54
CA LEU A 77 8.37 -1.76 -5.79
C LEU A 77 9.31 -0.58 -5.59
N THR A 78 9.27 0.37 -6.52
CA THR A 78 9.99 1.64 -6.47
C THR A 78 9.01 2.77 -6.79
N TYR A 79 9.38 4.02 -6.52
CA TYR A 79 8.57 5.17 -6.95
C TYR A 79 8.26 5.13 -8.46
N SER A 80 9.24 4.73 -9.28
CA SER A 80 9.06 4.65 -10.74
C SER A 80 8.05 3.58 -11.14
N THR A 81 8.21 2.35 -10.64
CA THR A 81 7.30 1.24 -10.97
C THR A 81 5.88 1.52 -10.47
N LEU A 82 5.75 2.14 -9.30
CA LEU A 82 4.47 2.58 -8.76
C LEU A 82 3.82 3.63 -9.66
N SER A 83 4.56 4.69 -10.04
CA SER A 83 4.03 5.76 -10.90
C SER A 83 3.58 5.25 -12.27
N THR A 84 4.36 4.35 -12.88
CA THR A 84 3.99 3.68 -14.13
C THR A 84 2.73 2.83 -13.95
N ALA A 85 2.70 1.96 -12.93
CA ALA A 85 1.55 1.10 -12.66
C ALA A 85 0.26 1.89 -12.40
N LEU A 86 0.33 3.00 -11.65
CA LEU A 86 -0.82 3.89 -11.45
C LEU A 86 -1.34 4.45 -12.77
N SER A 87 -0.45 4.88 -13.65
CA SER A 87 -0.82 5.45 -14.95
C SER A 87 -1.55 4.42 -15.82
N SER A 88 -1.07 3.18 -15.82
CA SER A 88 -1.70 2.07 -16.56
C SER A 88 -3.00 1.58 -15.93
N ASP A 89 -3.07 1.55 -14.60
CA ASP A 89 -4.28 1.23 -13.87
C ASP A 89 -5.37 2.26 -14.18
N PHE A 90 -5.11 3.56 -14.02
CA PHE A 90 -6.12 4.60 -14.25
C PHE A 90 -6.47 4.83 -15.73
N ALA A 91 -5.66 4.32 -16.66
CA ALA A 91 -6.04 4.26 -18.07
C ALA A 91 -7.01 3.10 -18.39
N SER A 92 -7.03 2.07 -17.55
CA SER A 92 -7.69 0.79 -17.83
C SER A 92 -8.80 0.43 -16.86
N LEU A 93 -8.82 1.05 -15.68
CA LEU A 93 -9.78 0.82 -14.62
C LEU A 93 -10.73 2.01 -14.50
N GLU A 94 -11.96 1.74 -14.11
CA GLU A 94 -12.97 2.75 -13.80
C GLU A 94 -13.81 2.29 -12.59
N ASN A 95 -14.42 3.25 -11.87
CA ASN A 95 -15.33 2.97 -10.76
C ASN A 95 -14.71 2.06 -9.67
N ILE A 96 -13.51 2.42 -9.24
CA ILE A 96 -12.75 1.67 -8.25
C ILE A 96 -13.39 1.84 -6.86
N THR A 97 -13.51 0.76 -6.11
CA THR A 97 -13.97 0.80 -4.71
C THR A 97 -13.07 -0.07 -3.85
N VAL A 98 -12.57 0.47 -2.75
CA VAL A 98 -11.63 -0.17 -1.82
C VAL A 98 -12.04 0.12 -0.38
N ASP A 99 -12.14 -0.89 0.46
CA ASP A 99 -12.50 -0.75 1.88
C ASP A 99 -11.31 -1.09 2.79
N PRO A 100 -10.49 -0.10 3.18
CA PRO A 100 -9.26 -0.32 3.95
C PRO A 100 -9.45 -0.20 5.47
N VAL A 101 -9.25 -1.27 6.22
CA VAL A 101 -9.31 -1.28 7.69
C VAL A 101 -7.90 -1.24 8.26
N ILE A 102 -7.56 -0.21 9.03
CA ILE A 102 -6.29 -0.11 9.75
C ILE A 102 -6.38 -1.04 10.96
N THR A 103 -5.54 -2.06 10.99
CA THR A 103 -5.56 -3.10 12.04
C THR A 103 -4.56 -2.83 13.16
N SER A 104 -3.49 -2.07 12.87
CA SER A 104 -2.52 -1.64 13.87
C SER A 104 -1.67 -0.49 13.36
N VAL A 105 -1.23 0.37 14.28
CA VAL A 105 -0.19 1.39 14.06
C VAL A 105 0.93 1.14 15.06
N SER A 106 2.20 1.27 14.67
CA SER A 106 3.34 1.06 15.59
C SER A 106 4.51 1.97 15.26
N ASN A 107 5.05 2.66 16.26
CA ASN A 107 6.34 3.34 16.12
C ASN A 107 7.49 2.31 16.09
N ILE A 108 8.27 2.31 15.01
CA ILE A 108 9.39 1.37 14.82
C ILE A 108 10.76 2.03 15.01
N ALA A 109 10.82 3.36 14.88
CA ALA A 109 11.98 4.20 15.15
C ALA A 109 11.50 5.65 15.33
N PRO A 110 12.33 6.56 15.89
CA PRO A 110 11.95 7.97 16.00
C PRO A 110 11.51 8.56 14.66
N GLY A 111 10.24 8.98 14.58
CA GLY A 111 9.64 9.53 13.36
C GLY A 111 9.24 8.50 12.29
N PHE A 112 9.43 7.19 12.52
CA PHE A 112 9.01 6.14 11.57
C PHE A 112 7.94 5.24 12.17
N TYR A 113 6.87 5.03 11.40
CA TYR A 113 5.70 4.28 11.85
C TYR A 113 5.27 3.26 10.80
N THR A 114 4.80 2.11 11.25
CA THR A 114 4.18 1.09 10.39
C THR A 114 2.68 1.01 10.66
N LEU A 115 1.89 0.96 9.60
CA LEU A 115 0.45 0.72 9.63
C LEU A 115 0.14 -0.59 8.89
N ASN A 116 -0.48 -1.54 9.58
CA ASN A 116 -1.00 -2.76 8.94
C ASN A 116 -2.44 -2.52 8.53
N VAL A 117 -2.76 -2.75 7.25
CA VAL A 117 -4.08 -2.50 6.67
C VAL A 117 -4.59 -3.77 6.01
N THR A 118 -5.80 -4.17 6.40
CA THR A 118 -6.56 -5.20 5.68
C THR A 118 -7.56 -4.51 4.75
N TRP A 119 -7.65 -4.92 3.49
CA TRP A 119 -8.57 -4.28 2.54
C TRP A 119 -9.25 -5.26 1.60
N ASN A 120 -10.44 -4.88 1.16
CA ASN A 120 -11.17 -5.50 0.06
C ASN A 120 -11.28 -4.49 -1.08
N GLY A 121 -11.38 -4.93 -2.32
CA GLY A 121 -11.52 -4.04 -3.46
C GLY A 121 -12.30 -4.64 -4.63
N ILE A 122 -12.98 -3.78 -5.37
CA ILE A 122 -13.66 -4.05 -6.63
C ILE A 122 -13.09 -3.06 -7.66
N PHE A 123 -12.55 -3.60 -8.75
CA PHE A 123 -11.90 -2.85 -9.81
C PHE A 123 -12.57 -3.22 -11.14
N LYS A 124 -13.20 -2.28 -11.82
CA LYS A 124 -13.85 -2.55 -13.10
C LYS A 124 -12.93 -2.16 -14.24
N PHE A 125 -12.85 -3.00 -15.26
CA PHE A 125 -12.03 -2.71 -16.43
C PHE A 125 -12.83 -1.93 -17.46
N ALA A 126 -12.31 -0.75 -17.80
CA ALA A 126 -12.94 0.22 -18.69
C ALA A 126 -13.35 -0.41 -20.03
N GLY A 127 -14.60 -0.18 -20.42
CA GLY A 127 -15.14 -0.70 -21.69
C GLY A 127 -15.33 -2.23 -21.71
N THR A 128 -15.27 -2.91 -20.57
CA THR A 128 -15.55 -4.34 -20.42
C THR A 128 -16.63 -4.59 -19.37
N SER A 129 -17.21 -5.78 -19.34
CA SER A 129 -18.04 -6.25 -18.22
C SER A 129 -17.23 -7.06 -17.20
N SER A 130 -15.91 -6.87 -17.16
CA SER A 130 -15.01 -7.62 -16.29
C SER A 130 -14.69 -6.82 -15.04
N ASP A 131 -14.93 -7.45 -13.89
CA ASP A 131 -14.59 -6.92 -12.58
C ASP A 131 -13.52 -7.81 -11.96
N LYS A 132 -12.52 -7.19 -11.33
CA LYS A 132 -11.58 -7.87 -10.44
C LYS A 132 -11.99 -7.58 -9.01
N VAL A 133 -12.24 -8.65 -8.25
CA VAL A 133 -12.60 -8.58 -6.84
C VAL A 133 -11.45 -9.16 -6.02
N LEU A 134 -10.91 -8.35 -5.11
CA LEU A 134 -9.89 -8.76 -4.16
C LEU A 134 -10.48 -8.70 -2.76
N THR A 135 -10.28 -9.74 -1.96
CA THR A 135 -10.76 -9.81 -0.59
C THR A 135 -9.65 -10.20 0.37
N GLY A 136 -9.70 -9.69 1.60
CA GLY A 136 -8.76 -10.01 2.67
C GLY A 136 -7.30 -9.72 2.32
N GLN A 137 -7.05 -8.69 1.50
CA GLN A 137 -5.70 -8.28 1.15
C GLN A 137 -5.03 -7.63 2.36
N ASN A 138 -3.73 -7.87 2.55
CA ASN A 138 -2.99 -7.32 3.68
C ASN A 138 -1.78 -6.55 3.17
N THR A 139 -1.62 -5.31 3.63
CA THR A 139 -0.45 -4.49 3.38
C THR A 139 0.11 -3.93 4.67
N LYS A 140 1.43 -3.74 4.70
CA LYS A 140 2.14 -2.98 5.72
C LYS A 140 2.73 -1.74 5.08
N LEU A 141 2.33 -0.58 5.58
CA LEU A 141 2.73 0.74 5.11
C LEU A 141 3.70 1.37 6.10
N THR A 142 4.87 1.80 5.64
CA THR A 142 5.84 2.50 6.48
C THR A 142 5.86 3.98 6.12
N TRP A 143 5.59 4.83 7.11
CA TRP A 143 5.57 6.28 6.99
C TRP A 143 6.78 6.90 7.68
N ASP A 144 7.37 7.89 7.03
CA ASP A 144 8.30 8.84 7.63
C ASP A 144 7.49 10.09 8.04
N ALA A 145 7.43 10.35 9.34
CA ALA A 145 6.75 11.46 9.99
C ALA A 145 7.73 12.44 10.66
N THR A 146 9.02 12.42 10.26
CA THR A 146 10.03 13.37 10.77
C THR A 146 9.81 14.81 10.28
N SER A 147 9.03 14.97 9.20
CA SER A 147 8.61 16.24 8.62
C SER A 147 7.17 16.12 8.10
N THR A 148 6.84 16.72 6.96
CA THR A 148 5.58 16.44 6.27
C THR A 148 5.52 14.94 5.97
N PRO A 149 4.54 14.19 6.52
CA PRO A 149 4.58 12.75 6.43
C PRO A 149 4.51 12.24 4.99
N LYS A 150 5.34 11.26 4.64
CA LYS A 150 5.35 10.59 3.35
C LYS A 150 5.47 9.08 3.53
N LEU A 151 4.81 8.32 2.66
CA LEU A 151 4.94 6.87 2.60
C LEU A 151 6.29 6.53 2.00
N VAL A 152 7.12 5.81 2.76
CA VAL A 152 8.47 5.42 2.36
C VAL A 152 8.57 3.94 2.03
N ALA A 153 7.65 3.10 2.52
CA ALA A 153 7.65 1.69 2.18
C ALA A 153 6.26 1.05 2.12
N TRP A 154 6.15 0.02 1.28
CA TRP A 154 4.95 -0.81 1.14
C TRP A 154 5.36 -2.28 1.02
N GLU A 155 4.81 -3.13 1.89
CA GLU A 155 5.02 -4.58 1.85
C GLU A 155 3.67 -5.30 1.77
N GLY A 156 3.61 -6.39 1.01
CA GLY A 156 2.42 -7.26 0.94
C GLY A 156 1.56 -7.03 -0.31
N SER A 157 0.23 -7.06 -0.18
CA SER A 157 -0.67 -6.84 -1.32
C SER A 157 -0.54 -5.40 -1.81
N SER A 158 -0.19 -5.21 -3.09
CA SER A 158 -0.19 -3.89 -3.73
C SER A 158 -1.61 -3.52 -4.18
N LEU A 159 -1.96 -2.24 -4.01
CA LEU A 159 -3.20 -1.68 -4.53
C LEU A 159 -3.14 -1.39 -6.04
N PHE A 160 -1.92 -1.17 -6.53
CA PHE A 160 -1.59 -0.84 -7.92
C PHE A 160 -0.94 -2.03 -8.65
N GLY A 161 -0.84 -1.91 -9.98
CA GLY A 161 -0.39 -2.95 -10.89
C GLY A 161 -1.46 -3.99 -11.18
N LEU A 162 -2.72 -3.59 -11.22
CA LEU A 162 -3.83 -4.52 -11.38
C LEU A 162 -4.18 -4.78 -12.85
N SER A 163 -4.02 -3.78 -13.72
CA SER A 163 -4.23 -3.87 -15.16
C SER A 163 -2.99 -4.37 -15.91
N ALA A 164 -1.79 -3.99 -15.43
CA ALA A 164 -0.49 -4.37 -15.98
C ALA A 164 0.47 -4.83 -14.86
N PRO A 165 0.28 -6.05 -14.30
CA PRO A 165 1.08 -6.55 -13.17
C PRO A 165 2.59 -6.60 -13.44
N GLU A 166 2.99 -6.77 -14.69
CA GLU A 166 4.37 -6.73 -15.15
C GLU A 166 5.07 -5.41 -14.84
N GLU A 167 4.34 -4.29 -14.75
CA GLU A 167 4.91 -2.97 -14.48
C GLU A 167 5.29 -2.79 -13.00
N THR A 168 4.80 -3.67 -12.12
CA THR A 168 5.26 -3.73 -10.72
C THR A 168 6.58 -4.47 -10.55
N GLN A 169 7.14 -5.03 -11.63
CA GLN A 169 8.43 -5.69 -11.62
C GLN A 169 9.53 -4.65 -11.87
N SER A 170 10.21 -4.19 -10.81
CA SER A 170 11.50 -3.53 -11.02
C SER A 170 12.43 -4.52 -11.73
N THR A 171 12.83 -4.20 -12.95
CA THR A 171 13.78 -4.99 -13.74
C THR A 171 15.22 -4.85 -13.26
N SER A 172 15.44 -4.48 -11.99
CA SER A 172 16.74 -4.59 -11.32
C SER A 172 17.15 -6.06 -11.30
N SER A 173 17.69 -6.47 -12.44
CA SER A 173 18.43 -7.70 -12.64
C SER A 173 19.60 -7.60 -11.68
N ILE A 174 19.46 -8.18 -10.49
CA ILE A 174 20.63 -8.61 -9.76
C ILE A 174 21.19 -9.73 -10.63
N VAL A 175 22.06 -9.35 -11.57
CA VAL A 175 22.96 -10.29 -12.22
C VAL A 175 23.77 -10.85 -11.06
N SER A 176 23.36 -12.00 -10.53
CA SER A 176 24.23 -12.79 -9.70
C SER A 176 25.29 -13.32 -10.66
N THR A 177 26.36 -12.55 -10.86
CA THR A 177 27.58 -13.09 -11.41
C THR A 177 28.14 -14.01 -10.32
N ILE A 178 27.61 -15.24 -10.28
CA ILE A 178 28.29 -16.34 -9.65
C ILE A 178 29.45 -16.62 -10.59
N GLU A 179 30.58 -15.95 -10.38
CA GLU A 179 31.85 -16.46 -10.88
C GLU A 179 32.09 -17.78 -10.14
N GLU A 180 31.71 -18.87 -10.80
CA GLU A 180 32.12 -20.21 -10.44
C GLU A 180 33.64 -20.26 -10.54
N ILE A 181 34.33 -20.04 -9.42
CA ILE A 181 35.76 -20.30 -9.29
C ILE A 181 35.93 -21.82 -9.34
N ILE A 182 36.07 -22.37 -10.54
CA ILE A 182 36.57 -23.73 -10.74
C ILE A 182 38.04 -23.71 -10.32
N THR A 183 38.32 -24.13 -9.09
CA THR A 183 39.67 -24.51 -8.67
C THR A 183 39.92 -25.92 -9.20
N THR A 184 40.63 -26.03 -10.33
CA THR A 184 41.25 -27.29 -10.71
C THR A 184 42.45 -27.53 -9.81
N SER A 185 42.30 -28.43 -8.84
CA SER A 185 43.43 -29.06 -8.17
C SER A 185 44.05 -30.10 -9.13
N GLU A 186 45.12 -29.74 -9.83
CA GLU A 186 46.01 -30.74 -10.39
C GLU A 186 46.99 -31.19 -9.30
N GLY A 187 46.79 -32.41 -8.82
CA GLY A 187 47.82 -33.16 -8.13
C GLY A 187 48.87 -33.64 -9.13
N GLY A 188 50.13 -33.38 -8.82
CA GLY A 188 51.33 -33.85 -9.52
C GLY A 188 52.57 -33.39 -8.78
#